data_AF-A0A3G3IGP9-F1
#
_entry.id   AF-A0A3G3IGP9-F1
#
_cell.length_a   1.000
_cell.length_b   1.000
_cell.length_c   1.000
_cell.angle_alpha   90.00
_cell.angle_beta   90.00
_cell.angle_gamma   90.00
#
_symmetry.space_group_name_H-M   'P 1'
#
loop_
_entity.id
_entity.type
_entity.pdbx_description
1 polymer ?
#
loop_
_entity_poly.entity_id
_entity_poly.type
_entity_poly.pdbx_seq_one_letter_code
_entity_poly.pdbx_strand_id
1 'polypeptide(L)'
;MVLSNLVGERINEELLNNLKQDMFLRSDGLYYLVDEIASEDDLGQIKSSIEDYLENFGCFEVAAMWEYYKPIINDRIIMSKNHFGELAIFLMNNECHIRDYYNISFVKKPRVGFPPSFKKCISKIETVVCEEYCGTMPDESISAEFYGFSIKNLQKIIKDFSDTLYFTEINGSECIQHIDNLGLPEDLSDTISNSVEKLESIGIPLTLEAIHTAISLDLGFSFRDEYGIIDDATLKMIIQRHCNLVPKHMWDHSILREVHE
;
A
#
# COMPACT_ATOMS: atom_id res chain seq x y z
N MET A 1 32.85 -20.11 -28.13
CA MET A 1 32.64 -21.52 -28.50
C MET A 1 31.16 -21.66 -28.85
N VAL A 2 30.82 -21.94 -30.10
CA VAL A 2 29.43 -21.91 -30.58
C VAL A 2 28.70 -23.17 -30.06
N LEU A 3 27.50 -23.02 -29.50
CA LEU A 3 26.66 -24.13 -28.95
C LEU A 3 26.50 -25.31 -29.94
N SER A 4 26.54 -25.03 -31.25
CA SER A 4 26.55 -26.04 -32.32
C SER A 4 27.69 -27.06 -32.20
N ASN A 5 28.83 -26.67 -31.63
CA ASN A 5 30.00 -27.53 -31.49
C ASN A 5 29.93 -28.44 -30.25
N LEU A 6 29.00 -28.18 -29.32
CA LEU A 6 28.81 -28.98 -28.10
C LEU A 6 27.68 -30.01 -28.23
N VAL A 7 26.60 -29.68 -28.95
CA VAL A 7 25.38 -30.52 -29.02
C VAL A 7 25.40 -31.50 -30.20
N GLY A 8 26.29 -31.30 -31.18
CA GLY A 8 26.39 -32.20 -32.35
C GLY A 8 25.19 -32.11 -33.32
N GLU A 9 24.19 -31.30 -33.00
CA GLU A 9 23.03 -31.01 -33.84
C GLU A 9 23.10 -29.61 -34.44
N ARG A 10 22.58 -29.48 -35.65
CA ARG A 10 22.52 -28.20 -36.37
C ARG A 10 21.40 -27.38 -35.74
N ILE A 11 21.75 -26.43 -34.87
CA ILE A 11 20.81 -25.45 -34.31
C ILE A 11 20.23 -24.67 -35.50
N ASN A 12 18.99 -25.00 -35.90
CA ASN A 12 18.27 -24.27 -36.94
C ASN A 12 17.50 -23.10 -36.31
N GLU A 13 17.09 -22.13 -37.14
CA GLU A 13 16.39 -20.93 -36.66
C GLU A 13 15.06 -21.25 -35.96
N GLU A 14 14.40 -22.34 -36.37
CA GLU A 14 13.16 -22.83 -35.76
C GLU A 14 13.37 -23.27 -34.31
N LEU A 15 14.40 -24.08 -34.04
CA LEU A 15 14.73 -24.52 -32.68
C LEU A 15 15.16 -23.34 -31.79
N LEU A 16 15.91 -22.38 -32.36
CA LEU A 16 16.27 -21.16 -31.65
C LEU A 16 15.04 -20.30 -31.30
N ASN A 17 14.08 -20.17 -32.22
CA ASN A 17 12.87 -19.41 -32.00
C ASN A 17 11.95 -20.09 -30.97
N ASN A 18 11.86 -21.42 -31.00
CA ASN A 18 11.10 -22.18 -29.99
C ASN A 18 11.71 -22.00 -28.60
N LEU A 19 13.03 -22.15 -28.47
CA LEU A 19 13.71 -21.93 -27.19
C LEU A 19 13.47 -20.50 -26.65
N LYS A 20 13.53 -19.49 -27.51
CA LYS A 20 13.30 -18.09 -27.14
C LYS A 20 11.89 -17.81 -26.62
N GLN A 21 10.89 -18.62 -26.95
CA GLN A 21 9.54 -18.45 -26.42
C GLN A 21 9.44 -18.83 -24.94
N ASP A 22 10.29 -19.73 -24.48
CA ASP A 22 10.32 -20.22 -23.10
C ASP A 22 11.39 -19.51 -22.23
N MET A 23 12.19 -18.63 -22.85
CA MET A 23 13.26 -17.88 -22.19
C MET A 23 12.77 -16.52 -21.69
N PHE A 24 13.37 -16.07 -20.59
CA PHE A 24 13.17 -14.72 -20.09
C PHE A 24 13.90 -13.70 -21.00
N LEU A 25 13.15 -12.78 -21.60
CA LEU A 25 13.70 -11.66 -22.37
C LEU A 25 13.82 -10.42 -21.48
N ARG A 26 15.06 -9.96 -21.25
CA ARG A 26 15.35 -8.71 -20.54
C ARG A 26 15.29 -7.51 -21.49
N SER A 27 15.00 -6.33 -20.97
CA SER A 27 14.86 -5.09 -21.77
C SER A 27 16.08 -4.68 -22.61
N ASP A 28 17.27 -5.21 -22.34
CA ASP A 28 18.47 -5.01 -23.17
C ASP A 28 18.56 -5.97 -24.37
N GLY A 29 17.54 -6.80 -24.59
CA GLY A 29 17.44 -7.73 -25.72
C GLY A 29 18.14 -9.07 -25.50
N LEU A 30 18.64 -9.32 -24.29
CA LEU A 30 19.27 -10.60 -23.92
C LEU A 30 18.22 -11.59 -23.43
N TYR A 31 18.39 -12.85 -23.86
CA TYR A 31 17.57 -13.98 -23.45
C TYR A 31 18.32 -14.82 -22.43
N TYR A 32 17.66 -15.18 -21.34
CA TYR A 32 18.20 -16.03 -20.29
C TYR A 32 17.32 -17.26 -20.08
N LEU A 33 17.95 -18.39 -19.78
CA LEU A 33 17.20 -19.53 -19.28
C LEU A 33 16.73 -19.20 -17.86
N VAL A 34 15.56 -19.68 -17.49
CA VAL A 34 14.95 -19.33 -16.21
C VAL A 34 15.77 -19.89 -15.04
N ASP A 35 16.39 -21.06 -15.21
CA ASP A 35 17.27 -21.71 -14.23
C ASP A 35 18.61 -20.96 -14.00
N GLU A 36 19.00 -20.05 -14.90
CA GLU A 36 20.12 -19.14 -14.69
C GLU A 36 19.76 -17.96 -13.76
N ILE A 37 18.46 -17.66 -13.63
CA ILE A 37 17.94 -16.55 -12.82
C ILE A 37 17.91 -16.95 -11.35
N ALA A 38 17.32 -18.11 -11.03
CA ALA A 38 17.25 -18.68 -9.69
C ALA A 38 16.91 -20.17 -9.78
N SER A 39 16.94 -20.90 -8.65
CA SER A 39 16.53 -22.30 -8.63
C SER A 39 15.02 -22.44 -8.95
N GLU A 40 14.59 -23.63 -9.38
CA GLU A 40 13.17 -23.90 -9.66
C GLU A 40 12.28 -23.65 -8.43
N ASP A 41 12.76 -24.04 -7.24
CA ASP A 41 12.06 -23.82 -5.98
C ASP A 41 11.92 -22.32 -5.67
N ASP A 42 13.00 -21.54 -5.82
CA ASP A 42 13.00 -20.09 -5.59
C ASP A 42 12.08 -19.36 -6.57
N LEU A 43 12.08 -19.76 -7.86
CA LEU A 43 11.19 -19.21 -8.87
C LEU A 43 9.72 -19.54 -8.59
N GLY A 44 9.45 -20.76 -8.11
CA GLY A 44 8.14 -21.17 -7.64
C GLY A 44 7.65 -20.30 -6.48
N GLN A 45 8.53 -20.00 -5.52
CA GLN A 45 8.23 -19.10 -4.41
C GLN A 45 7.94 -17.67 -4.89
N ILE A 46 8.81 -17.11 -5.75
CA ILE A 46 8.62 -15.76 -6.31
C ILE A 46 7.27 -15.67 -7.04
N LYS A 47 6.98 -16.64 -7.90
CA LYS A 47 5.72 -16.69 -8.65
C LYS A 47 4.52 -16.75 -7.71
N SER A 48 4.55 -17.64 -6.71
CA SER A 48 3.47 -17.79 -5.73
C SER A 48 3.22 -16.49 -4.95
N SER A 49 4.28 -15.79 -4.53
CA SER A 49 4.13 -14.48 -3.88
C SER A 49 3.56 -13.41 -4.81
N ILE A 50 3.95 -13.38 -6.08
CA ILE A 50 3.39 -12.44 -7.06
C ILE A 50 1.90 -12.70 -7.23
N GLU A 51 1.49 -13.96 -7.38
CA GLU A 51 0.09 -14.39 -7.44
C GLU A 51 -0.67 -13.93 -6.20
N ASP A 52 -0.15 -14.26 -5.00
CA ASP A 52 -0.75 -13.89 -3.72
C ASP A 52 -0.95 -12.37 -3.60
N TYR A 53 0.07 -11.56 -3.90
CA TYR A 53 -0.06 -10.11 -3.83
C TYR A 53 -1.07 -9.56 -4.85
N LEU A 54 -1.09 -10.09 -6.07
CA LEU A 54 -2.06 -9.68 -7.08
C LEU A 54 -3.49 -10.09 -6.73
N GLU A 55 -3.66 -11.20 -6.01
CA GLU A 55 -4.96 -11.73 -5.60
C GLU A 55 -5.48 -11.15 -4.30
N ASN A 56 -4.64 -10.97 -3.29
CA ASN A 56 -5.05 -10.50 -1.97
C ASN A 56 -4.92 -8.98 -1.82
N PHE A 57 -3.82 -8.40 -2.30
CA PHE A 57 -3.54 -6.97 -2.18
C PHE A 57 -3.87 -6.18 -3.46
N GLY A 58 -4.02 -6.86 -4.59
CA GLY A 58 -4.37 -6.26 -5.88
C GLY A 58 -3.21 -5.59 -6.63
N CYS A 59 -2.08 -5.36 -5.95
CA CYS A 59 -0.83 -4.84 -6.50
C CYS A 59 0.33 -5.03 -5.51
N PHE A 60 1.56 -4.76 -5.97
CA PHE A 60 2.75 -4.62 -5.11
C PHE A 60 3.74 -3.63 -5.73
N GLU A 61 4.62 -3.06 -4.90
CA GLU A 61 5.73 -2.21 -5.32
C GLU A 61 6.86 -3.05 -5.90
N VAL A 62 7.27 -2.75 -7.14
CA VAL A 62 8.33 -3.49 -7.84
C VAL A 62 9.65 -3.44 -7.05
N ALA A 63 9.99 -2.28 -6.49
CA ALA A 63 11.25 -2.08 -5.77
C ALA A 63 11.30 -2.86 -4.44
N ALA A 64 10.18 -2.91 -3.70
CA ALA A 64 10.11 -3.62 -2.42
C ALA A 64 10.22 -5.14 -2.63
N MET A 65 9.44 -5.69 -3.58
CA MET A 65 9.55 -7.10 -3.95
C MET A 65 10.94 -7.47 -4.48
N TRP A 66 11.56 -6.59 -5.27
CA TRP A 66 12.91 -6.83 -5.76
C TRP A 66 13.92 -6.91 -4.61
N GLU A 67 13.93 -5.96 -3.67
CA GLU A 67 14.85 -6.00 -2.54
C GLU A 67 14.63 -7.23 -1.65
N TYR A 68 13.38 -7.67 -1.48
CA TYR A 68 13.06 -8.89 -0.73
C TYR A 68 13.67 -10.15 -1.39
N TYR A 69 13.56 -10.27 -2.71
CA TYR A 69 14.02 -11.45 -3.46
C TYR A 69 15.46 -11.37 -3.98
N LYS A 70 16.09 -10.22 -3.87
CA LYS A 70 17.48 -9.98 -4.26
C LYS A 70 18.48 -11.02 -3.76
N PRO A 71 18.38 -11.56 -2.52
CA PRO A 71 19.35 -12.54 -2.01
C PRO A 71 19.31 -13.89 -2.74
N ILE A 72 18.21 -14.23 -3.41
CA ILE A 72 18.00 -15.56 -4.02
C ILE A 72 18.00 -15.53 -5.56
N ILE A 73 18.06 -14.34 -6.17
CA ILE A 73 18.13 -14.17 -7.62
C ILE A 73 19.57 -13.83 -8.07
N ASN A 74 19.90 -14.22 -9.29
CA ASN A 74 21.17 -13.91 -9.93
C ASN A 74 21.26 -12.41 -10.28
N ASP A 75 22.01 -11.66 -9.47
CA ASP A 75 22.18 -10.22 -9.59
C ASP A 75 22.85 -9.74 -10.89
N ARG A 76 23.50 -10.65 -11.64
CA ARG A 76 24.05 -10.38 -12.98
C ARG A 76 22.98 -10.37 -14.07
N ILE A 77 21.87 -11.08 -13.83
CA ILE A 77 20.73 -11.16 -14.75
C ILE A 77 19.65 -10.16 -14.30
N ILE A 78 19.25 -10.18 -13.02
CA ILE A 78 18.26 -9.26 -12.48
C ILE A 78 18.97 -8.11 -11.75
N MET A 79 19.57 -7.23 -12.56
CA MET A 79 20.43 -6.14 -12.07
C MET A 79 19.69 -4.93 -11.48
N SER A 80 18.36 -4.84 -11.64
CA SER A 80 17.59 -3.67 -11.23
C SER A 80 16.14 -4.02 -10.93
N LYS A 81 15.44 -3.14 -10.21
CA LYS A 81 13.98 -3.24 -10.03
C LYS A 81 13.22 -3.36 -11.34
N ASN A 82 13.67 -2.70 -12.41
CA ASN A 82 13.00 -2.79 -13.71
C ASN A 82 13.08 -4.20 -14.29
N HIS A 83 14.26 -4.82 -14.22
CA HIS A 83 14.44 -6.22 -14.63
C HIS A 83 13.60 -7.18 -13.78
N PHE A 84 13.45 -6.91 -12.48
CA PHE A 84 12.56 -7.70 -11.62
C PHE A 84 11.09 -7.55 -12.03
N GLY A 85 10.66 -6.33 -12.39
CA GLY A 85 9.32 -6.11 -12.92
C GLY A 85 9.06 -6.87 -14.22
N GLU A 86 10.05 -6.92 -15.12
CA GLU A 86 9.99 -7.73 -16.35
C GLU A 86 9.87 -9.22 -16.02
N LEU A 87 10.66 -9.71 -15.06
CA LEU A 87 10.58 -11.09 -14.58
C LEU A 87 9.18 -11.40 -14.02
N ALA A 88 8.59 -10.48 -13.25
CA ALA A 88 7.25 -10.66 -12.73
C ALA A 88 6.20 -10.79 -13.85
N ILE A 89 6.29 -9.97 -14.90
CA ILE A 89 5.40 -10.07 -16.07
C ILE A 89 5.58 -11.43 -16.77
N PHE A 90 6.83 -11.86 -16.93
CA PHE A 90 7.18 -13.14 -17.54
C PHE A 90 6.61 -14.33 -16.74
N LEU A 91 6.85 -14.39 -15.43
CA LEU A 91 6.35 -15.46 -14.55
C LEU A 91 4.82 -15.54 -14.50
N MET A 92 4.15 -14.41 -14.73
CA MET A 92 2.69 -14.30 -14.80
C MET A 92 2.12 -14.45 -16.20
N ASN A 93 2.90 -14.91 -17.18
CA ASN A 93 2.45 -15.10 -18.57
C ASN A 93 1.78 -13.86 -19.18
N ASN A 94 2.27 -12.66 -18.85
CA ASN A 94 1.69 -11.37 -19.26
C ASN A 94 0.27 -11.05 -18.72
N GLU A 95 -0.18 -11.74 -17.67
CA GLU A 95 -1.46 -11.46 -17.01
C GLU A 95 -1.39 -10.28 -16.02
N CYS A 96 -0.22 -9.67 -15.87
CA CYS A 96 0.01 -8.46 -15.11
C CYS A 96 0.83 -7.44 -15.91
N HIS A 97 0.91 -6.20 -15.40
CA HIS A 97 1.68 -5.13 -16.03
C HIS A 97 2.23 -4.17 -14.99
N ILE A 98 3.30 -3.47 -15.36
CA ILE A 98 3.89 -2.40 -14.57
C ILE A 98 3.18 -1.08 -14.88
N ARG A 99 2.81 -0.34 -13.85
CA ARG A 99 2.33 1.05 -13.97
C ARG A 99 2.95 1.90 -12.88
N ASP A 100 3.20 3.15 -13.23
CA ASP A 100 3.67 4.13 -12.25
C ASP A 100 2.50 4.84 -11.59
N TYR A 101 2.59 4.98 -10.28
CA TYR A 101 1.73 5.83 -9.46
C TYR A 101 2.60 6.53 -8.43
N TYR A 102 2.44 7.85 -8.24
CA TYR A 102 3.33 8.61 -7.36
C TYR A 102 4.84 8.46 -7.65
N ASN A 103 5.22 8.29 -8.92
CA ASN A 103 6.59 7.99 -9.36
C ASN A 103 7.17 6.68 -8.79
N ILE A 104 6.29 5.75 -8.41
CA ILE A 104 6.63 4.41 -7.93
C ILE A 104 6.02 3.41 -8.89
N SER A 105 6.80 2.42 -9.30
CA SER A 105 6.37 1.36 -10.21
C SER A 105 5.70 0.24 -9.42
N PHE A 106 4.47 -0.08 -9.80
CA PHE A 106 3.66 -1.15 -9.23
C PHE A 106 3.36 -2.21 -10.29
N VAL A 107 3.36 -3.48 -9.89
CA VAL A 107 2.78 -4.56 -10.70
C VAL A 107 1.33 -4.74 -10.31
N LYS A 108 0.44 -4.86 -11.30
CA LYS A 108 -1.00 -5.03 -11.08
C LYS A 108 -1.70 -5.71 -12.27
N LYS A 109 -2.93 -6.18 -12.06
CA LYS A 109 -3.78 -6.74 -13.14
C LYS A 109 -4.22 -5.64 -14.15
N PRO A 110 -4.23 -5.89 -15.48
CA PRO A 110 -4.49 -4.91 -16.57
C PRO A 110 -5.75 -4.06 -16.48
N ARG A 111 -6.84 -4.60 -15.93
CA ARG A 111 -8.18 -3.98 -16.02
C ARG A 111 -8.66 -3.30 -14.73
N VAL A 112 -7.84 -3.28 -13.70
CA VAL A 112 -8.18 -2.66 -12.41
C VAL A 112 -7.52 -1.28 -12.37
N GLY A 113 -8.19 -0.22 -11.92
CA GLY A 113 -7.53 1.07 -11.68
C GLY A 113 -6.63 1.02 -10.42
N PHE A 114 -5.80 2.04 -10.19
CA PHE A 114 -5.07 2.15 -8.92
C PHE A 114 -5.99 2.34 -7.71
N PRO A 115 -7.00 3.24 -7.72
CA PRO A 115 -7.85 3.42 -6.54
C PRO A 115 -8.54 2.13 -6.08
N PRO A 116 -9.14 1.31 -6.96
CA PRO A 116 -9.67 0.00 -6.55
C PRO A 116 -8.60 -0.97 -6.05
N SER A 117 -7.41 -1.00 -6.66
CA SER A 117 -6.29 -1.83 -6.18
C SER A 117 -5.85 -1.40 -4.78
N PHE A 118 -5.69 -0.10 -4.52
CA PHE A 118 -5.31 0.38 -3.19
C PHE A 118 -6.39 0.16 -2.16
N LYS A 119 -7.67 0.36 -2.48
CA LYS A 119 -8.77 0.02 -1.55
C LYS A 119 -8.76 -1.46 -1.16
N LYS A 120 -8.47 -2.35 -2.11
CA LYS A 120 -8.32 -3.78 -1.84
C LYS A 120 -7.11 -4.04 -0.93
N CYS A 121 -5.98 -3.40 -1.21
CA CYS A 121 -4.78 -3.45 -0.37
C CYS A 121 -5.09 -3.00 1.07
N ILE A 122 -5.73 -1.84 1.24
CA ILE A 122 -6.15 -1.30 2.54
C ILE A 122 -7.05 -2.29 3.28
N SER A 123 -8.08 -2.82 2.62
CA SER A 123 -8.97 -3.80 3.26
C SER A 123 -8.22 -5.04 3.75
N LYS A 124 -7.23 -5.52 2.98
CA LYS A 124 -6.42 -6.67 3.41
C LYS A 124 -5.49 -6.32 4.57
N ILE A 125 -4.87 -5.14 4.55
CA ILE A 125 -4.04 -4.64 5.67
C ILE A 125 -4.91 -4.50 6.93
N GLU A 126 -6.10 -3.93 6.80
CA GLU A 126 -7.04 -3.75 7.91
C GLU A 126 -7.44 -5.08 8.53
N THR A 127 -7.76 -6.09 7.71
CA THR A 127 -8.02 -7.45 8.20
C THR A 127 -6.84 -7.97 9.03
N VAL A 128 -5.61 -7.88 8.53
CA VAL A 128 -4.42 -8.35 9.26
C VAL A 128 -4.23 -7.58 10.56
N VAL A 129 -4.30 -6.24 10.51
CA VAL A 129 -4.13 -5.38 11.69
C VAL A 129 -5.17 -5.72 12.76
N CYS A 130 -6.45 -5.87 12.39
CA CYS A 130 -7.53 -6.12 13.34
C CYS A 130 -7.55 -7.56 13.86
N GLU A 131 -7.39 -8.56 12.98
CA GLU A 131 -7.55 -9.98 13.33
C GLU A 131 -6.29 -10.58 13.95
N GLU A 132 -5.11 -10.21 13.47
CA GLU A 132 -3.84 -10.83 13.89
C GLU A 132 -3.10 -9.97 14.94
N TYR A 133 -3.27 -8.65 14.87
CA TYR A 133 -2.56 -7.69 15.73
C TYR A 133 -3.50 -6.91 16.66
N CYS A 134 -4.73 -7.38 16.84
CA CYS A 134 -5.74 -6.80 17.73
C CYS A 134 -5.93 -5.28 17.54
N GLY A 135 -5.80 -4.78 16.30
CA GLY A 135 -6.00 -3.38 15.92
C GLY A 135 -4.76 -2.49 16.03
N THR A 136 -3.58 -3.01 16.38
CA THR A 136 -2.32 -2.23 16.42
C THR A 136 -1.12 -3.08 16.03
N MET A 137 -0.53 -2.79 14.87
CA MET A 137 0.61 -3.51 14.31
C MET A 137 1.90 -2.69 14.42
N PRO A 138 2.98 -3.22 15.03
CA PRO A 138 4.27 -2.53 15.13
C PRO A 138 5.09 -2.63 13.84
N ASP A 139 5.98 -1.65 13.60
CA ASP A 139 6.82 -1.55 12.40
C ASP A 139 7.56 -2.83 12.00
N GLU A 140 8.13 -3.53 12.98
CA GLU A 140 8.86 -4.79 12.76
C GLU A 140 7.98 -5.85 12.09
N SER A 141 6.68 -5.87 12.42
CA SER A 141 5.68 -6.76 11.84
C SER A 141 5.18 -6.27 10.48
N ILE A 142 5.07 -4.94 10.27
CA ILE A 142 4.65 -4.37 8.98
C ILE A 142 5.54 -4.87 7.85
N SER A 143 6.87 -4.82 8.05
CA SER A 143 7.85 -5.21 7.03
C SER A 143 7.80 -6.72 6.72
N ALA A 144 7.47 -7.55 7.72
CA ALA A 144 7.36 -8.99 7.55
C ALA A 144 6.07 -9.38 6.80
N GLU A 145 4.94 -8.79 7.17
CA GLU A 145 3.64 -9.12 6.56
C GLU A 145 3.47 -8.48 5.18
N PHE A 146 3.98 -7.26 4.99
CA PHE A 146 3.76 -6.45 3.79
C PHE A 146 5.04 -6.17 3.02
N TYR A 147 5.95 -7.14 2.94
CA TYR A 147 7.25 -7.04 2.24
C TYR A 147 7.15 -6.61 0.76
N GLY A 148 5.98 -6.75 0.13
CA GLY A 148 5.72 -6.24 -1.22
C GLY A 148 5.54 -4.72 -1.30
N PHE A 149 5.68 -4.00 -0.20
CA PHE A 149 5.62 -2.53 -0.14
C PHE A 149 6.69 -1.97 0.80
N SER A 150 7.24 -0.81 0.46
CA SER A 150 8.00 -0.03 1.45
C SER A 150 7.06 0.66 2.45
N ILE A 151 7.50 0.77 3.70
CA ILE A 151 6.75 1.44 4.79
C ILE A 151 6.30 2.85 4.36
N LYS A 152 7.21 3.62 3.77
CA LYS A 152 6.91 4.97 3.26
C LYS A 152 5.76 5.00 2.24
N ASN A 153 5.67 3.99 1.38
CA ASN A 153 4.60 3.92 0.39
C ASN A 153 3.31 3.38 0.99
N LEU A 154 3.39 2.45 1.94
CA LEU A 154 2.24 2.04 2.75
C LEU A 154 1.65 3.24 3.51
N GLN A 155 2.48 4.06 4.16
CA GLN A 155 2.07 5.32 4.81
C GLN A 155 1.28 6.21 3.86
N LYS A 156 1.79 6.38 2.63
CA LYS A 156 1.10 7.20 1.63
C LYS A 156 -0.22 6.58 1.17
N ILE A 157 -0.24 5.27 0.94
CA ILE A 157 -1.45 4.56 0.50
C ILE A 157 -2.51 4.58 1.61
N ILE A 158 -2.14 4.29 2.86
CA ILE A 158 -3.03 4.35 4.03
C ILE A 158 -3.57 5.76 4.19
N LYS A 159 -2.71 6.78 4.19
CA LYS A 159 -3.12 8.18 4.32
C LYS A 159 -4.12 8.63 3.24
N ASP A 160 -3.94 8.18 2.00
CA ASP A 160 -4.74 8.66 0.87
C ASP A 160 -6.02 7.82 0.63
N PHE A 161 -6.04 6.55 1.07
CA PHE A 161 -7.09 5.60 0.70
C PHE A 161 -7.79 4.88 1.87
N SER A 162 -7.29 5.00 3.10
CA SER A 162 -7.94 4.45 4.29
C SER A 162 -8.77 5.50 5.02
N ASP A 163 -9.89 5.06 5.58
CA ASP A 163 -10.79 5.80 6.46
C ASP A 163 -10.80 5.24 7.89
N THR A 164 -9.96 4.24 8.17
CA THR A 164 -9.91 3.52 9.45
C THR A 164 -8.51 3.26 9.96
N LEU A 165 -7.50 3.18 9.09
CA LEU A 165 -6.11 2.96 9.45
C LEU A 165 -5.30 4.25 9.34
N TYR A 166 -4.31 4.39 10.21
CA TYR A 166 -3.34 5.47 10.16
C TYR A 166 -2.02 5.01 10.77
N PHE A 167 -0.95 5.77 10.49
CA PHE A 167 0.33 5.56 11.14
C PHE A 167 0.45 6.45 12.38
N THR A 168 0.99 5.88 13.45
CA THR A 168 1.25 6.57 14.71
C THR A 168 2.58 6.11 15.29
N GLU A 169 3.06 6.79 16.33
CA GLU A 169 4.26 6.41 17.08
C GLU A 169 3.87 6.01 18.50
N ILE A 170 4.15 4.76 18.87
CA ILE A 170 3.91 4.24 20.22
C ILE A 170 5.24 3.81 20.81
N ASN A 171 5.64 4.43 21.93
CA ASN A 171 6.91 4.18 22.62
C ASN A 171 8.17 4.32 21.74
N GLY A 172 8.16 5.21 20.75
CA GLY A 172 9.30 5.42 19.85
C GLY A 172 9.33 4.49 18.63
N SER A 173 8.31 3.66 18.44
CA SER A 173 8.16 2.77 17.28
C SER A 173 6.97 3.19 16.43
N GLU A 174 7.15 3.28 15.12
CA GLU A 174 6.04 3.48 14.18
C GLU A 174 5.11 2.25 14.21
N CYS A 175 3.81 2.49 14.13
CA CYS A 175 2.78 1.47 14.13
C CYS A 175 1.70 1.82 13.11
N ILE A 176 1.07 0.80 12.52
CA ILE A 176 -0.25 0.95 11.89
C ILE A 176 -1.30 0.68 12.95
N GLN A 177 -2.22 1.61 13.16
CA GLN A 177 -3.28 1.47 14.14
C GLN A 177 -4.65 1.67 13.50
N HIS A 178 -5.61 0.87 13.94
CA HIS A 178 -7.02 1.07 13.60
C HIS A 178 -7.63 2.14 14.50
N ILE A 179 -8.51 2.99 13.95
CA ILE A 179 -9.12 4.12 14.68
C ILE A 179 -9.89 3.70 15.93
N ASP A 180 -10.58 2.56 15.89
CA ASP A 180 -11.33 2.05 17.03
C ASP A 180 -10.42 1.63 18.20
N ASN A 181 -9.11 1.48 17.97
CA ASN A 181 -8.10 1.14 18.98
C ASN A 181 -7.46 2.35 19.65
N LEU A 182 -7.80 3.58 19.24
CA LEU A 182 -7.28 4.81 19.85
C LEU A 182 -7.81 5.02 21.28
N GLY A 183 -8.81 4.25 21.71
CA GLY A 183 -9.41 4.40 23.04
C GLY A 183 -10.23 5.69 23.16
N LEU A 184 -10.89 6.07 22.07
CA LEU A 184 -11.69 7.29 22.01
C LEU A 184 -12.85 7.26 23.03
N PRO A 185 -13.25 8.42 23.59
CA PRO A 185 -14.38 8.50 24.50
C PRO A 185 -15.68 8.05 23.82
N GLU A 186 -16.56 7.37 24.56
CA GLU A 186 -17.86 6.91 24.04
C GLU A 186 -18.74 8.08 23.56
N ASP A 187 -18.60 9.25 24.18
CA ASP A 187 -19.32 10.49 23.89
C ASP A 187 -18.61 11.40 22.87
N LEU A 188 -17.56 10.92 22.21
CA LEU A 188 -16.82 11.73 21.23
C LEU A 188 -17.73 12.24 20.11
N SER A 189 -18.62 11.39 19.61
CA SER A 189 -19.50 11.77 18.49
C SER A 189 -20.41 12.95 18.85
N ASP A 190 -20.94 12.94 20.08
CA ASP A 190 -21.75 14.04 20.61
C ASP A 190 -20.89 15.28 20.84
N THR A 191 -19.69 15.11 21.38
CA THR A 191 -18.72 16.20 21.61
C THR A 191 -18.36 16.91 20.30
N ILE A 192 -18.05 16.16 19.25
CA ILE A 192 -17.70 16.70 17.93
C ILE A 192 -18.90 17.41 17.31
N SER A 193 -20.08 16.78 17.32
CA SER A 193 -21.29 17.35 16.72
C SER A 193 -21.69 18.65 17.43
N ASN A 194 -21.69 18.66 18.76
CA ASN A 194 -21.94 19.86 19.56
C ASN A 194 -20.90 20.96 19.31
N SER A 195 -19.62 20.59 19.16
CA SER A 195 -18.55 21.56 18.84
C SER A 195 -18.77 22.23 17.49
N VAL A 196 -19.13 21.45 16.48
CA VAL A 196 -19.42 21.97 15.13
C VAL A 196 -20.63 22.91 15.15
N GLU A 197 -21.75 22.50 15.77
CA GLU A 197 -22.95 23.36 15.90
C GLU A 197 -22.66 24.65 16.66
N LYS A 198 -21.88 24.58 17.75
CA LYS A 198 -21.46 25.77 18.53
C LYS A 198 -20.70 26.74 17.63
N LEU A 199 -19.71 26.27 16.88
CA LEU A 199 -18.91 27.11 15.97
C LEU A 199 -19.78 27.76 14.88
N GLU A 200 -20.69 27.01 14.27
CA GLU A 200 -21.64 27.53 13.28
C GLU A 200 -22.55 28.60 13.89
N SER A 201 -23.08 28.37 15.10
CA SER A 201 -24.00 29.29 15.78
C SER A 201 -23.40 30.67 16.07
N ILE A 202 -22.08 30.74 16.23
CA ILE A 202 -21.32 31.97 16.46
C ILE A 202 -20.61 32.48 15.20
N GLY A 203 -20.86 31.85 14.04
CA GLY A 203 -20.33 32.25 12.75
C GLY A 203 -18.82 32.04 12.57
N ILE A 204 -18.20 31.13 13.33
CA ILE A 204 -16.80 30.76 13.14
C ILE A 204 -16.68 29.74 12.00
N PRO A 205 -15.81 29.97 11.01
CA PRO A 205 -15.54 28.98 9.96
C PRO A 205 -15.04 27.66 10.56
N LEU A 206 -15.63 26.55 10.09
CA LEU A 206 -15.30 25.17 10.50
C LEU A 206 -13.96 24.69 9.92
N THR A 207 -12.90 25.41 10.23
CA THR A 207 -11.53 25.00 9.92
C THR A 207 -11.12 23.83 10.83
N LEU A 208 -10.17 23.01 10.37
CA LEU A 208 -9.62 21.92 11.18
C LEU A 208 -9.12 22.39 12.55
N GLU A 209 -8.44 23.54 12.60
CA GLU A 209 -7.91 24.13 13.84
C GLU A 209 -9.03 24.62 14.76
N ALA A 210 -10.08 25.25 14.21
CA ALA A 210 -11.23 25.69 15.00
C ALA A 210 -11.97 24.51 15.63
N ILE A 211 -12.22 23.45 14.85
CA ILE A 211 -12.88 22.24 15.34
C ILE A 211 -12.00 21.54 16.39
N HIS A 212 -10.70 21.38 16.13
CA HIS A 212 -9.76 20.80 17.09
C HIS A 212 -9.74 21.58 18.42
N THR A 213 -9.71 22.90 18.34
CA THR A 213 -9.73 23.78 19.53
C THR A 213 -11.03 23.61 20.31
N ALA A 214 -12.18 23.60 19.64
CA ALA A 214 -13.48 23.42 20.28
C ALA A 214 -13.59 22.07 21.00
N ILE A 215 -13.21 20.97 20.32
CA ILE A 215 -13.19 19.63 20.91
C ILE A 215 -12.25 19.58 22.12
N SER A 216 -11.05 20.15 22.00
CA SER A 216 -10.06 20.15 23.08
C SER A 216 -10.54 20.95 24.30
N LEU A 217 -11.26 22.05 24.08
CA LEU A 217 -11.87 22.84 25.15
C LEU A 217 -12.99 22.09 25.85
N ASP A 218 -13.86 21.38 25.10
CA ASP A 218 -14.95 20.59 25.66
C ASP A 218 -14.42 19.37 26.46
N LEU A 219 -13.33 18.75 26.00
CA LEU A 219 -12.69 17.61 26.68
C LEU A 219 -11.74 18.01 27.83
N GLY A 220 -11.29 19.27 27.87
CA GLY A 220 -10.39 19.78 28.91
C GLY A 220 -8.90 19.43 28.73
N PHE A 221 -8.52 18.91 27.55
CA PHE A 221 -7.14 18.58 27.19
C PHE A 221 -6.93 18.72 25.68
N SER A 222 -5.68 18.79 25.22
CA SER A 222 -5.37 18.81 23.78
C SER A 222 -5.68 17.45 23.16
N PHE A 223 -6.72 17.39 22.33
CA PHE A 223 -7.18 16.13 21.73
C PHE A 223 -6.08 15.46 20.88
N ARG A 224 -5.25 16.24 20.19
CA ARG A 224 -4.15 15.69 19.39
C ARG A 224 -3.05 15.10 20.27
N ASP A 225 -2.68 15.80 21.33
CA ASP A 225 -1.56 15.38 22.17
C ASP A 225 -1.93 14.15 23.00
N GLU A 226 -3.15 14.10 23.54
CA GLU A 226 -3.63 12.96 24.33
C GLU A 226 -3.67 11.66 23.52
N TYR A 227 -4.11 11.75 22.26
CA TYR A 227 -4.27 10.59 21.37
C TYR A 227 -3.13 10.41 20.36
N GLY A 228 -2.03 11.16 20.48
CA GLY A 228 -0.87 11.03 19.59
C GLY A 228 -1.19 11.30 18.11
N ILE A 229 -2.13 12.19 17.79
CA ILE A 229 -2.54 12.49 16.41
C ILE A 229 -1.60 13.51 15.80
N ILE A 230 -0.64 13.02 15.00
CA ILE A 230 0.47 13.83 14.48
C ILE A 230 0.07 14.64 13.23
N ASP A 231 -0.84 14.11 12.40
CA ASP A 231 -1.14 14.69 11.10
C ASP A 231 -2.62 15.06 10.90
N ASP A 232 -2.84 16.02 10.00
CA ASP A 232 -4.17 16.56 9.71
C ASP A 232 -5.11 15.55 9.04
N ALA A 233 -4.60 14.57 8.29
CA ALA A 233 -5.46 13.60 7.62
C ALA A 233 -6.12 12.68 8.64
N THR A 234 -5.35 12.20 9.63
CA THR A 234 -5.85 11.40 10.74
C THR A 234 -6.90 12.15 11.56
N LEU A 235 -6.64 13.43 11.90
CA LEU A 235 -7.64 14.22 12.62
C LEU A 235 -8.93 14.43 11.80
N LYS A 236 -8.81 14.73 10.50
CA LYS A 236 -9.96 14.88 9.61
C LYS A 236 -10.77 13.59 9.51
N MET A 237 -10.10 12.45 9.42
CA MET A 237 -10.71 11.12 9.40
C MET A 237 -11.53 10.87 10.68
N ILE A 238 -10.96 11.14 11.85
CA ILE A 238 -11.67 11.01 13.15
C ILE A 238 -12.90 11.92 13.17
N ILE A 239 -12.75 13.22 12.85
CA ILE A 239 -13.88 14.16 12.83
C ILE A 239 -14.96 13.72 11.83
N GLN A 240 -14.57 13.30 10.63
CA GLN A 240 -15.51 12.89 9.59
C GLN A 240 -16.31 11.64 9.99
N ARG A 241 -15.68 10.70 10.70
CA ARG A 241 -16.30 9.46 11.17
C ARG A 241 -17.28 9.68 12.32
N HIS A 242 -16.99 10.66 13.19
CA HIS A 242 -17.74 10.89 14.43
C HIS A 242 -18.67 12.12 14.39
N CYS A 243 -18.62 12.94 13.34
CA CYS A 243 -19.55 14.04 13.13
C CYS A 243 -20.89 13.51 12.57
N ASN A 244 -21.90 13.38 13.43
CA ASN A 244 -23.20 12.80 13.12
C ASN A 244 -24.29 13.84 12.78
N LEU A 245 -23.88 15.03 12.34
CA LEU A 245 -24.80 16.11 11.98
C LEU A 245 -25.60 15.81 10.71
N VAL A 246 -26.80 16.42 10.67
CA VAL A 246 -27.69 16.41 9.51
C VAL A 246 -28.08 17.85 9.17
N PRO A 247 -27.83 18.34 7.94
CA PRO A 247 -27.26 17.62 6.80
C PRO A 247 -25.78 17.23 6.96
N LYS A 248 -25.31 16.30 6.12
CA LYS A 248 -23.98 15.69 6.27
C LYS A 248 -22.90 16.72 6.00
N HIS A 249 -21.87 16.76 6.84
CA HIS A 249 -20.69 17.57 6.60
C HIS A 249 -19.58 16.77 5.92
N MET A 250 -18.85 17.40 4.99
CA MET A 250 -17.66 16.86 4.35
C MET A 250 -16.53 17.87 4.29
N TRP A 251 -15.29 17.37 4.35
CA TRP A 251 -14.10 18.20 4.17
C TRP A 251 -13.97 18.70 2.73
N ASP A 252 -13.95 20.03 2.58
CA ASP A 252 -13.45 20.74 1.41
C ASP A 252 -12.10 21.37 1.76
N HIS A 253 -11.02 20.72 1.32
CA HIS A 253 -9.66 21.04 1.72
C HIS A 253 -9.48 21.07 3.25
N SER A 254 -9.38 22.24 3.87
CA SER A 254 -9.17 22.45 5.32
C SER A 254 -10.43 22.95 6.05
N ILE A 255 -11.56 23.02 5.36
CA ILE A 255 -12.83 23.53 5.88
C ILE A 255 -13.87 22.42 5.80
N LEU A 256 -14.52 22.13 6.91
CA LEU A 256 -15.66 21.22 6.96
C LEU A 256 -16.91 21.97 6.49
N ARG A 257 -17.65 21.44 5.51
CA ARG A 257 -18.82 22.08 4.94
C ARG A 257 -20.01 21.15 4.92
N GLU A 258 -21.19 21.72 5.16
CA GLU A 258 -22.46 21.06 4.90
C GLU A 258 -22.59 20.70 3.41
N VAL A 259 -23.06 19.48 3.14
CA VAL A 259 -23.33 18.96 1.79
C VAL A 259 -24.80 18.57 1.71
N HIS A 260 -25.50 19.17 0.76
CA HIS A 260 -26.86 18.77 0.40
C HIS A 260 -26.78 17.73 -0.72
N GLU A 261 -27.31 16.53 -0.48
CA GLU A 261 -27.53 15.51 -1.52
C GLU A 261 -28.69 15.88 -2.46
#